data_AF-U3TZG4-F1
#
_entry.id   AF-U3TZG4-F1
#
_cell.length_a   1.000
_cell.length_b   1.000
_cell.length_c   1.000
_cell.angle_alpha   90.00
_cell.angle_beta   90.00
_cell.angle_gamma   90.00
#
_symmetry.space_group_name_H-M   'P 1'
#
loop_
_entity.id
_entity.type
_entity.pdbx_description
1 polymer ?
#
loop_
_entity_poly.entity_id
_entity_poly.type
_entity_poly.pdbx_seq_one_letter_code
_entity_poly.pdbx_strand_id
1 'polypeptide(L)'
;MTDTVISPTLTFSQPFTHAEKQLLTPEAIDFLHSLVVRFAPERERLLKARQQRYDQGALPDFNSETASIGQSDWRARPDQPHLLNLARRQRSRVP
;
A
#
# COMPACT_ATOMS: atom_id res chain seq x y z
N MET A 1 8.70 23.91 -27.41
CA MET A 1 8.90 22.68 -26.63
C MET A 1 8.15 22.86 -25.33
N THR A 2 6.91 22.40 -25.27
CA THR A 2 6.09 22.45 -24.04
C THR A 2 6.24 21.11 -23.35
N ASP A 3 7.04 21.08 -22.29
CA ASP A 3 7.00 19.99 -21.33
C ASP A 3 5.64 20.03 -20.63
N THR A 4 4.70 19.24 -21.13
CA THR A 4 3.48 18.90 -20.41
C THR A 4 3.89 18.00 -19.27
N VAL A 5 4.11 18.59 -18.10
CA VAL A 5 4.14 17.85 -16.84
C VAL A 5 2.73 17.25 -16.68
N ILE A 6 2.60 15.96 -16.98
CA ILE A 6 1.37 15.18 -16.77
C ILE A 6 1.24 15.00 -15.26
N SER A 7 0.75 16.03 -14.57
CA SER A 7 0.16 15.85 -13.25
C SER A 7 -1.17 15.14 -13.46
N PRO A 8 -1.40 13.93 -12.90
CA PRO A 8 -2.71 13.31 -12.99
C PRO A 8 -3.67 14.07 -12.08
N THR A 9 -4.40 15.03 -12.65
CA THR A 9 -5.59 15.54 -11.99
C THR A 9 -6.52 14.36 -11.75
N LEU A 10 -6.90 14.14 -10.48
CA LEU A 10 -7.85 13.08 -10.15
C LEU A 10 -9.14 13.32 -10.94
N THR A 11 -9.51 12.34 -11.76
CA THR A 11 -10.75 12.36 -12.51
C THR A 11 -11.74 11.44 -11.81
N PHE A 12 -12.89 11.98 -11.43
CA PHE A 12 -13.99 11.21 -10.86
C PHE A 12 -14.98 10.86 -11.96
N SER A 13 -15.19 9.57 -12.20
CA SER A 13 -16.02 9.08 -13.32
C SER A 13 -17.52 9.18 -13.06
N GLN A 14 -17.93 9.46 -11.81
CA GLN A 14 -19.32 9.53 -11.38
C GLN A 14 -19.58 10.88 -10.70
N PRO A 15 -20.78 11.45 -10.83
CA PRO A 15 -21.18 12.62 -10.07
C PRO A 15 -21.34 12.26 -8.59
N PHE A 16 -20.97 13.17 -7.70
CA PHE A 16 -21.07 12.91 -6.26
C PHE A 16 -22.51 13.01 -5.76
N THR A 17 -22.96 11.93 -5.11
CA THR A 17 -24.11 11.90 -4.21
C THR A 17 -23.88 12.83 -3.00
N HIS A 18 -24.94 13.11 -2.25
CA HIS A 18 -24.81 13.92 -1.03
C HIS A 18 -23.85 13.31 0.00
N ALA A 19 -23.89 11.98 0.16
CA ALA A 19 -22.99 11.27 1.07
C ALA A 19 -21.53 11.34 0.61
N GLU A 20 -21.27 11.20 -0.69
CA GLU A 20 -19.90 11.30 -1.23
C GLU A 20 -19.33 12.70 -1.07
N LYS A 21 -20.13 13.76 -1.16
CA LYS A 21 -19.65 15.14 -0.90
C LYS A 21 -19.22 15.38 0.54
N GLN A 22 -19.78 14.64 1.50
CA GLN A 22 -19.36 14.73 2.90
C GLN A 22 -18.02 14.00 3.14
N LEU A 23 -17.72 12.96 2.36
CA LEU A 23 -16.49 12.19 2.45
C LEU A 23 -15.36 12.80 1.59
N LEU A 24 -15.68 13.17 0.36
CA LEU A 24 -14.79 13.76 -0.64
C LEU A 24 -14.85 15.29 -0.54
N THR A 25 -14.54 15.80 0.64
CA THR A 25 -14.33 17.24 0.83
C THR A 25 -13.12 17.69 -0.01
N PRO A 26 -12.99 19.00 -0.31
CA PRO A 26 -11.83 19.52 -1.04
C PRO A 26 -10.49 19.08 -0.43
N GLU A 27 -10.37 19.13 0.90
CA GLU A 27 -9.15 18.74 1.63
C GLU A 27 -8.87 17.24 1.52
N ALA A 28 -9.91 16.40 1.54
CA ALA A 28 -9.77 14.97 1.33
C ALA A 28 -9.31 14.66 -0.11
N ILE A 29 -9.83 15.37 -1.10
CA ILE A 29 -9.43 15.24 -2.50
C ILE A 29 -7.96 15.66 -2.68
N ASP A 30 -7.55 16.78 -2.08
CA ASP A 30 -6.16 17.25 -2.13
C ASP A 30 -5.18 16.28 -1.46
N PHE A 31 -5.61 15.70 -0.33
CA PHE A 31 -4.85 14.64 0.33
C PHE A 31 -4.71 13.39 -0.56
N LEU A 32 -5.81 12.92 -1.14
CA LEU A 32 -5.80 11.79 -2.08
C LEU A 32 -4.91 12.05 -3.30
N HIS A 33 -4.99 13.26 -3.87
CA HIS A 33 -4.17 13.68 -4.98
C HIS A 33 -2.68 13.61 -4.60
N SER A 34 -2.31 14.14 -3.42
CA SER A 34 -0.94 14.10 -2.91
C SER A 34 -0.41 12.67 -2.74
N LEU A 35 -1.25 11.74 -2.27
CA LEU A 35 -0.88 10.32 -2.17
C LEU A 35 -0.67 9.68 -3.53
N VAL A 36 -1.58 9.91 -4.49
CA VAL A 36 -1.50 9.31 -5.83
C VAL A 36 -0.26 9.81 -6.56
N VAL A 37 -0.02 11.13 -6.57
CA VAL A 37 1.17 11.72 -7.20
C VAL A 37 2.45 11.15 -6.61
N ARG A 38 2.51 10.98 -5.28
CA ARG A 38 3.72 10.50 -4.60
C ARG A 38 3.97 9.00 -4.79
N PHE A 39 2.93 8.17 -4.78
CA PHE A 39 3.10 6.71 -4.63
C PHE A 39 2.66 5.87 -5.84
N ALA A 40 1.82 6.38 -6.74
CA ALA A 40 1.35 5.61 -7.90
C ALA A 40 2.50 5.15 -8.83
N PRO A 41 3.52 5.98 -9.16
CA PRO A 41 4.60 5.54 -10.04
C PRO A 41 5.37 4.34 -9.50
N GLU A 42 5.71 4.35 -8.20
CA GLU A 42 6.44 3.26 -7.57
C GLU A 42 5.58 1.99 -7.45
N ARG A 43 4.29 2.15 -7.15
CA ARG A 43 3.33 1.02 -7.14
C ARG A 43 3.32 0.32 -8.50
N GLU A 44 3.22 1.06 -9.59
CA GLU A 44 3.22 0.50 -10.94
C GLU A 44 4.53 -0.20 -11.29
N ARG A 45 5.66 0.40 -10.92
CA ARG A 45 6.99 -0.21 -11.11
C ARG A 45 7.09 -1.56 -10.39
N LEU A 46 6.68 -1.61 -9.13
CA LEU A 46 6.71 -2.83 -8.32
C LEU A 46 5.77 -3.92 -8.85
N LEU A 47 4.58 -3.55 -9.31
CA LEU A 47 3.62 -4.49 -9.90
C LEU A 47 4.16 -5.10 -11.21
N LYS A 48 4.74 -4.28 -12.10
CA LYS A 48 5.38 -4.76 -13.33
C LYS A 48 6.55 -5.71 -13.02
N ALA A 49 7.42 -5.34 -12.09
CA ALA A 49 8.55 -6.18 -11.67
C ALA A 49 8.09 -7.49 -11.01
N ARG A 50 6.94 -7.50 -10.33
CA ARG A 50 6.35 -8.73 -9.78
C ARG A 50 5.82 -9.63 -10.89
N GLN A 51 5.11 -9.07 -11.88
CA GLN A 51 4.57 -9.85 -13.00
C GLN A 51 5.68 -10.52 -13.80
N GLN A 52 6.73 -9.78 -14.15
CA GLN A 52 7.87 -10.31 -14.90
C GLN A 52 8.55 -11.52 -14.21
N ARG A 53 8.64 -11.51 -12.87
CA ARG A 53 9.20 -12.64 -12.11
C ARG A 53 8.34 -13.89 -12.21
N TYR A 54 7.02 -13.75 -12.18
CA TYR A 54 6.12 -14.89 -12.37
C TYR A 54 6.13 -15.41 -13.80
N ASP A 55 6.17 -14.51 -14.79
CA ASP A 55 6.24 -14.88 -16.21
C ASP A 55 7.51 -15.69 -16.54
N GLN A 56 8.59 -15.47 -15.78
CA GLN A 56 9.85 -16.22 -15.86
C GLN A 56 9.82 -17.56 -15.13
N GLY A 57 8.70 -17.94 -14.51
CA GLY A 57 8.56 -19.21 -13.79
C GLY A 57 9.30 -19.27 -12.44
N ALA A 58 9.70 -18.12 -11.89
CA ALA A 58 10.40 -18.09 -10.60
C ALA A 58 9.45 -18.51 -9.45
N LEU A 59 9.81 -19.59 -8.75
CA LEU A 59 9.14 -20.00 -7.52
C LEU A 59 9.60 -19.12 -6.36
N PRO A 60 8.69 -18.68 -5.45
CA PRO A 60 9.09 -17.93 -4.28
C PRO A 60 9.95 -18.78 -3.35
N ASP A 61 11.08 -18.24 -2.91
CA ASP A 61 11.92 -18.82 -1.86
C ASP A 61 12.42 -17.69 -0.92
N PHE A 62 13.04 -18.04 0.20
CA PHE A 62 13.61 -17.09 1.15
C PHE A 62 14.79 -16.33 0.53
N ASN A 63 14.74 -15.00 0.60
CA ASN A 63 15.84 -14.17 0.09
C ASN A 63 17.04 -14.23 1.06
N SER A 64 18.16 -14.80 0.59
CA SER A 64 19.42 -14.89 1.32
C SER A 64 19.98 -13.53 1.77
N GLU A 65 19.74 -12.46 1.02
CA GLU A 65 20.19 -11.10 1.39
C GLU A 65 19.52 -10.59 2.67
N THR A 66 18.34 -11.11 3.00
CA THR A 66 17.58 -10.72 4.20
C THR A 66 17.74 -11.69 5.38
N ALA A 67 18.62 -12.70 5.25
CA ALA A 67 18.82 -13.72 6.29
C ALA A 67 19.24 -13.10 7.63
N SER A 68 20.10 -12.08 7.62
CA SER A 68 20.56 -11.39 8.84
C SER A 68 19.42 -10.68 9.58
N ILE A 69 18.47 -10.10 8.85
CA ILE A 69 17.27 -9.47 9.43
C ILE A 69 16.39 -10.54 10.09
N GLY A 70 16.19 -11.68 9.41
CA GLY A 70 15.39 -12.80 9.93
C GLY A 70 16.00 -13.48 11.16
N GLN A 71 17.32 -13.43 11.32
CA GLN A 71 18.05 -14.03 12.44
C GLN A 71 18.29 -13.05 13.60
N SER A 72 17.97 -11.77 13.44
CA SER A 72 18.16 -10.74 14.47
C SER A 72 16.99 -10.68 15.46
N ASP A 73 17.25 -10.35 16.73
CA ASP A 73 16.22 -10.18 17.77
C ASP A 73 15.63 -8.76 17.74
N TRP A 74 14.84 -8.47 16.71
CA TRP A 74 14.11 -7.21 16.59
C TRP A 74 12.63 -7.39 16.95
N ARG A 75 12.01 -6.33 17.43
CA ARG A 75 10.57 -6.28 17.68
C ARG A 75 9.97 -5.07 16.99
N ALA A 76 8.77 -5.25 16.44
CA ALA A 76 7.99 -4.14 15.94
C ALA A 76 7.72 -3.12 17.05
N ARG A 77 7.50 -1.86 16.68
CA ARG A 77 7.10 -0.81 17.64
C ARG A 77 5.86 -1.28 18.41
N PRO A 78 5.80 -1.06 19.74
CA PRO A 78 4.65 -1.46 20.54
C PRO A 78 3.34 -0.93 19.96
N ASP A 79 2.33 -1.79 19.94
CA ASP A 79 1.00 -1.48 19.45
C ASP A 79 0.18 -0.68 20.48
N GLN A 80 -0.89 -0.05 20.01
CA GLN A 80 -1.88 0.56 20.88
C GLN A 80 -2.68 -0.54 21.60
N PRO A 81 -3.03 -0.41 22.90
CA PRO A 81 -3.65 -1.48 23.69
C PRO A 81 -4.93 -2.11 23.10
N HIS A 82 -5.68 -1.37 22.30
CA HIS A 82 -6.92 -1.86 21.67
C HIS A 82 -6.67 -2.83 20.50
N LEU A 83 -5.46 -2.84 19.92
CA LEU A 83 -5.07 -3.77 18.85
C LEU A 83 -4.59 -5.13 19.41
N LEU A 84 -4.11 -5.16 20.65
CA LEU A 84 -3.58 -6.37 21.31
C LEU A 84 -4.62 -7.49 21.49
N ASN A 85 -5.91 -7.15 21.56
CA ASN A 85 -7.00 -8.11 21.75
C ASN A 85 -7.26 -9.00 20.51
N LEU A 86 -6.83 -8.58 19.31
CA LEU A 86 -6.98 -9.34 18.06
C LEU A 86 -5.94 -10.47 17.94
N ALA A 87 -4.70 -10.23 18.39
CA ALA A 87 -3.60 -11.20 18.31
C ALA A 87 -3.82 -12.44 19.21
N ARG A 88 -4.54 -12.30 20.33
CA ARG A 88 -4.82 -13.42 21.26
C ARG A 88 -5.89 -14.38 20.75
N ARG A 89 -6.88 -13.89 19.99
CA ARG A 89 -7.96 -14.74 19.44
C ARG A 89 -7.50 -15.65 18.30
N GLN A 90 -6.50 -15.23 17.52
CA GLN A 90 -5.98 -16.01 16.39
C GLN A 90 -5.08 -17.18 16.85
N ARG A 91 -4.39 -17.07 17.99
CA ARG A 91 -3.54 -18.15 18.55
C ARG A 91 -4.33 -19.26 19.24
N SER A 92 -5.55 -19.00 19.70
CA SER A 92 -6.39 -19.98 20.42
C SER A 92 -7.22 -20.89 19.49
N ARG A 93 -7.03 -20.79 18.16
CA ARG A 93 -7.83 -21.48 17.14
C ARG A 93 -7.02 -22.44 16.26
N VAL A 94 -5.83 -22.82 16.70
CA VAL A 94 -5.04 -23.90 16.12
C VAL A 94 -5.08 -25.07 17.12
N PRO A 95 -5.62 -26.24 16.75
CA PRO A 95 -5.54 -27.45 17.58
C PRO A 95 -4.10 -27.95 17.71
#